data_AF-A0A3L7W187-F1
#
_entry.id   AF-A0A3L7W187-F1
#
_cell.length_a   1.000
_cell.length_b   1.000
_cell.length_c   1.000
_cell.angle_alpha   90.00
_cell.angle_beta   90.00
_cell.angle_gamma   90.00
#
_symmetry.space_group_name_H-M   'P 1'
#
loop_
_entity.id
_entity.type
_entity.pdbx_description
1 polymer ?
#
loop_
_entity_poly.entity_id
_entity_poly.type
_entity_poly.pdbx_seq_one_letter_code
_entity_poly.pdbx_strand_id
1 'polypeptide(L)'
;LSISPGIPFEPLTLAIVFRVSSSLGTYPILGIRSRGTGILLSTSKVRFYVNDAYTATATVTPATGRLIVLVRTTAGGTDYASINGGTDLSVSVTSSDLLDTIGGVLLAGTLRTFTGGISELAVWNRTLSATERTAVTRALGTKWGITVP
;
A
#
# COMPACT_ATOMS: atom_id res chain seq x y z
N LEU A 1 7.44 2.93 -12.13
CA LEU A 1 7.75 1.73 -12.94
C LEU A 1 6.44 1.15 -13.47
N SER A 2 6.28 0.94 -14.78
CA SER A 2 5.06 0.33 -15.35
C SER A 2 5.09 -1.19 -15.26
N ILE A 3 3.91 -1.81 -15.16
CA ILE A 3 3.69 -3.26 -15.08
C ILE A 3 2.72 -3.65 -16.21
N SER A 4 3.01 -4.74 -16.91
CA SER A 4 2.11 -5.32 -17.91
C SER A 4 2.25 -6.85 -17.93
N PRO A 5 1.15 -7.63 -17.83
CA PRO A 5 -0.22 -7.17 -17.54
C PRO A 5 -0.32 -6.57 -16.13
N GLY A 6 -1.27 -5.65 -15.92
CA GLY A 6 -1.46 -5.00 -14.61
C GLY A 6 -1.88 -5.97 -13.50
N ILE A 7 -1.76 -5.54 -12.24
CA ILE A 7 -2.06 -6.34 -11.05
C ILE A 7 -3.51 -6.08 -10.61
N PRO A 8 -4.35 -7.09 -10.40
CA PRO A 8 -5.70 -6.89 -9.87
C PRO A 8 -5.68 -6.08 -8.57
N PHE A 9 -6.58 -5.11 -8.44
CA PHE A 9 -6.74 -4.39 -7.18
C PHE A 9 -7.42 -5.27 -6.11
N GLU A 10 -8.28 -6.20 -6.54
CA GLU A 10 -9.02 -7.11 -5.66
C GLU A 10 -9.19 -8.48 -6.34
N PRO A 11 -8.69 -9.59 -5.75
CA PRO A 11 -7.89 -9.68 -4.52
C PRO A 11 -6.41 -9.35 -4.75
N LEU A 12 -5.77 -8.79 -3.72
CA LEU A 12 -4.36 -8.40 -3.71
C LEU A 12 -3.79 -8.53 -2.30
N THR A 13 -2.56 -8.98 -2.17
CA THR A 13 -1.75 -8.64 -0.99
C THR A 13 -0.47 -7.94 -1.44
N LEU A 14 -0.10 -6.89 -0.73
CA LEU A 14 1.00 -6.01 -1.01
C LEU A 14 1.78 -5.81 0.29
N ALA A 15 3.10 -5.92 0.25
CA ALA A 15 3.98 -5.44 1.30
C ALA A 15 5.06 -4.57 0.69
N ILE A 16 5.22 -3.35 1.19
CA ILE A 16 6.25 -2.41 0.73
C ILE A 16 7.09 -1.94 1.90
N VAL A 17 8.41 -1.92 1.71
CA VAL A 17 9.38 -1.28 2.58
C VAL A 17 9.89 -0.03 1.90
N PHE A 18 9.72 1.12 2.55
CA PHE A 18 10.22 2.37 2.01
C PHE A 18 10.57 3.36 3.11
N ARG A 19 11.32 4.39 2.75
CA ARG A 19 11.69 5.48 3.66
C ARG A 19 10.75 6.66 3.47
N VAL A 20 10.04 7.03 4.52
CA VAL A 20 9.26 8.26 4.57
C VAL A 20 10.12 9.40 5.12
N SER A 21 10.14 10.49 4.36
CA SER A 21 10.85 11.73 4.71
C SER A 21 9.98 12.73 5.49
N SER A 22 8.65 12.62 5.39
CA SER A 22 7.70 13.52 6.06
C SER A 22 6.39 12.81 6.36
N SER A 23 5.87 12.96 7.56
CA SER A 23 4.54 12.46 7.95
C SER A 23 3.40 13.12 7.20
N LEU A 24 3.63 14.31 6.61
CA LEU A 24 2.66 15.02 5.77
C LEU A 24 2.78 14.68 4.28
N GLY A 25 3.80 13.88 3.91
CA GLY A 25 4.05 13.50 2.52
C GLY A 25 2.96 12.62 1.92
N THR A 26 2.98 12.52 0.60
CA THR A 26 2.17 11.59 -0.18
C THR A 26 3.10 10.68 -0.97
N TYR A 27 2.95 9.38 -0.76
CA TYR A 27 3.82 8.34 -1.28
C TYR A 27 2.96 7.31 -2.03
N PRO A 28 2.72 7.50 -3.34
CA PRO A 28 2.09 6.48 -4.17
C PRO A 28 2.83 5.15 -4.09
N ILE A 29 2.14 4.05 -3.80
CA ILE A 29 2.75 2.73 -3.69
C ILE A 29 2.53 1.95 -4.98
N LEU A 30 1.27 1.74 -5.34
CA LEU A 30 0.85 0.99 -6.52
C LEU A 30 -0.45 1.63 -7.04
N GLY A 31 -0.53 1.96 -8.32
CA GLY A 31 -1.69 2.65 -8.87
C GLY A 31 -1.77 2.57 -10.39
N ILE A 32 -2.63 3.41 -10.95
CA ILE A 32 -2.84 3.55 -12.39
C ILE A 32 -2.33 4.92 -12.84
N ARG A 33 -1.47 4.95 -13.87
CA ARG A 33 -0.89 6.22 -14.36
C ARG A 33 -1.88 7.10 -15.12
N SER A 34 -2.97 6.53 -15.60
CA SER A 34 -4.00 7.21 -16.39
C SER A 34 -5.31 7.47 -15.62
N ARG A 35 -5.40 7.06 -14.35
CA ARG A 35 -6.65 7.15 -13.55
C ARG A 35 -6.38 7.21 -12.05
N GLY A 36 -7.30 7.85 -11.32
CA GLY A 36 -7.28 7.96 -9.86
C GLY A 36 -7.61 6.70 -9.11
N THR A 37 -7.00 5.57 -9.48
CA THR A 37 -7.14 4.29 -8.78
C THR A 37 -5.78 3.83 -8.28
N GLY A 38 -5.67 3.49 -7.00
CA GLY A 38 -4.43 2.97 -6.42
C GLY A 38 -4.34 3.05 -4.90
N ILE A 39 -3.18 2.71 -4.39
CA ILE A 39 -2.82 2.63 -2.97
C ILE A 39 -1.69 3.61 -2.71
N LEU A 40 -1.83 4.42 -1.67
CA LEU A 40 -0.82 5.40 -1.27
C LEU A 40 -0.70 5.46 0.25
N LEU A 41 0.47 5.82 0.76
CA LEU A 41 0.58 6.38 2.10
C LEU A 41 0.51 7.90 2.00
N SER A 42 -0.39 8.55 2.72
CA SER A 42 -0.47 10.01 2.72
C SER A 42 -0.98 10.56 4.05
N THR A 43 -0.32 11.59 4.57
CA THR A 43 -0.60 12.17 5.90
C THR A 43 -0.64 11.10 7.01
N SER A 44 0.30 10.16 6.96
CA SER A 44 0.38 8.98 7.82
C SER A 44 -0.85 8.06 7.80
N LYS A 45 -1.61 8.02 6.69
CA LYS A 45 -2.73 7.09 6.49
C LYS A 45 -2.50 6.28 5.22
N VAL A 46 -2.80 4.98 5.26
CA VAL A 46 -2.89 4.21 4.02
C VAL A 46 -4.24 4.55 3.38
N ARG A 47 -4.20 5.05 2.15
CA ARG A 47 -5.36 5.46 1.36
C ARG A 47 -5.52 4.55 0.15
N PHE A 48 -6.76 4.18 -0.11
CA PHE A 48 -7.18 3.42 -1.28
C PHE A 48 -8.05 4.34 -2.11
N TYR A 49 -7.63 4.63 -3.33
CA TYR A 49 -8.35 5.45 -4.29
C TYR A 49 -8.98 4.57 -5.36
N VAL A 50 -10.22 4.87 -5.75
CA VAL A 50 -10.92 4.32 -6.91
C VAL A 50 -11.62 5.48 -7.60
N ASN A 51 -11.23 5.78 -8.84
CA ASN A 51 -11.77 6.92 -9.61
C ASN A 51 -11.74 8.25 -8.82
N ASP A 52 -10.59 8.58 -8.22
CA ASP A 52 -10.33 9.77 -7.39
C ASP A 52 -11.07 9.84 -6.04
N ALA A 53 -12.10 9.00 -5.82
CA ALA A 53 -12.69 8.79 -4.50
C ALA A 53 -11.78 7.92 -3.64
N TYR A 54 -11.70 8.16 -2.33
CA TYR A 54 -10.83 7.37 -1.45
C TYR A 54 -11.48 6.95 -0.14
N THR A 55 -10.97 5.84 0.38
CA THR A 55 -11.10 5.43 1.79
C THR A 55 -9.72 5.41 2.43
N ALA A 56 -9.64 5.51 3.75
CA ALA A 56 -8.37 5.63 4.48
C ALA A 56 -8.39 4.84 5.79
N THR A 57 -7.24 4.33 6.19
CA THR A 57 -7.05 3.79 7.54
C THR A 57 -7.08 4.89 8.61
N ALA A 58 -7.17 4.48 9.88
CA ALA A 58 -6.87 5.37 11.00
C ALA A 58 -5.45 5.97 10.87
N THR A 59 -5.23 7.13 11.51
CA THR A 59 -3.90 7.75 11.58
C THR A 59 -2.93 6.76 12.16
N VAL A 60 -1.85 6.52 11.43
CA VAL A 60 -0.75 5.71 11.89
C VAL A 60 0.33 6.67 12.41
N THR A 61 0.92 6.37 13.57
CA THR A 61 1.91 7.19 14.31
C THR A 61 2.95 7.82 13.35
N PRO A 62 3.44 9.06 13.56
CA PRO A 62 4.14 9.82 12.50
C PRO A 62 5.38 9.08 12.01
N ALA A 63 5.25 8.39 10.89
CA ALA A 63 6.30 7.54 10.38
C ALA A 63 7.23 8.39 9.53
N THR A 64 8.23 9.00 10.17
CA THR A 64 9.47 9.32 9.46
C THR A 64 10.43 8.14 9.65
N GLY A 65 11.27 7.85 8.65
CA GLY A 65 12.15 6.68 8.67
C GLY A 65 11.66 5.53 7.82
N ARG A 66 12.23 4.33 8.03
CA ARG A 66 11.86 3.12 7.30
C ARG A 66 10.58 2.53 7.88
N LEU A 67 9.67 2.12 7.01
CA LEU A 67 8.43 1.49 7.44
C LEU A 67 8.02 0.40 6.46
N ILE A 68 7.23 -0.54 6.98
CA ILE A 68 6.52 -1.57 6.22
C ILE A 68 5.07 -1.11 6.13
N VAL A 69 4.53 -0.94 4.93
CA VAL A 69 3.08 -0.92 4.71
C VAL A 69 2.67 -2.27 4.17
N LEU A 70 1.73 -2.92 4.84
CA LEU A 70 1.07 -4.12 4.36
C LEU A 70 -0.38 -3.77 4.02
N VAL A 71 -0.84 -4.23 2.86
CA VAL A 71 -2.22 -4.10 2.38
C VAL A 71 -2.70 -5.47 1.94
N ARG A 72 -3.95 -5.78 2.25
CA ARG A 72 -4.62 -6.99 1.81
C ARG A 72 -6.05 -6.64 1.41
N THR A 73 -6.41 -6.88 0.16
CA THR A 73 -7.78 -6.78 -0.35
C THR A 73 -8.36 -8.16 -0.66
N THR A 74 -9.68 -8.31 -0.58
CA THR A 74 -10.36 -9.57 -0.95
C THR A 74 -11.73 -9.32 -1.56
N ALA A 75 -12.06 -10.09 -2.59
CA ALA A 75 -13.40 -10.11 -3.16
C ALA A 75 -14.45 -10.44 -2.08
N GLY A 76 -15.39 -9.52 -1.85
CA GLY A 76 -16.57 -9.75 -1.02
C GLY A 76 -16.31 -9.90 0.48
N GLY A 77 -15.18 -9.41 0.98
CA GLY A 77 -14.85 -9.41 2.41
C GLY A 77 -14.23 -8.11 2.87
N THR A 78 -13.82 -8.05 4.14
CA THR A 78 -13.17 -6.85 4.69
C THR A 78 -11.73 -6.76 4.22
N ASP A 79 -11.30 -5.59 3.75
CA ASP A 79 -9.90 -5.31 3.40
C ASP A 79 -9.15 -4.78 4.62
N TYR A 80 -7.83 -4.88 4.58
CA TYR A 80 -6.97 -4.47 5.69
C TYR A 80 -5.72 -3.76 5.21
N ALA A 81 -5.25 -2.85 6.05
CA ALA A 81 -3.89 -2.36 5.98
C ALA A 81 -3.27 -2.21 7.38
N SER A 82 -1.97 -2.43 7.46
CA SER A 82 -1.19 -2.27 8.69
C SER A 82 0.17 -1.64 8.38
N ILE A 83 0.76 -1.03 9.41
CA ILE A 83 2.12 -0.47 9.33
C ILE A 83 2.99 -1.15 10.38
N ASN A 84 4.18 -1.57 9.97
CA ASN A 84 5.18 -2.23 10.82
C ASN A 84 4.60 -3.43 11.61
N GLY A 85 3.63 -4.14 11.04
CA GLY A 85 2.99 -5.29 11.70
C GLY A 85 2.11 -4.94 12.89
N GLY A 86 1.77 -3.66 13.09
CA GLY A 86 0.74 -3.26 14.04
C GLY A 86 -0.64 -3.79 13.66
N THR A 87 -1.66 -3.41 14.43
CA THR A 87 -3.05 -3.84 14.23
C THR A 87 -3.50 -3.67 12.78
N ASP A 88 -4.11 -4.73 12.22
CA ASP A 88 -4.77 -4.67 10.92
C ASP A 88 -5.99 -3.73 11.01
N LEU A 89 -5.95 -2.62 10.27
CA LEU A 89 -7.00 -1.63 10.23
C LEU A 89 -7.93 -1.94 9.06
N SER A 90 -9.20 -2.18 9.38
CA SER A 90 -10.23 -2.45 8.37
C SER A 90 -10.41 -1.27 7.42
N VAL A 91 -10.57 -1.60 6.15
CA VAL A 91 -10.89 -0.69 5.06
C VAL A 91 -11.83 -1.43 4.09
N SER A 92 -12.49 -0.71 3.21
CA SER A 92 -13.36 -1.29 2.19
C SER A 92 -13.10 -0.62 0.87
N VAL A 93 -12.48 -1.34 -0.06
CA VAL A 93 -12.27 -0.93 -1.44
C VAL A 93 -12.94 -1.97 -2.34
N THR A 94 -13.64 -1.51 -3.36
CA THR A 94 -14.20 -2.40 -4.38
C THR A 94 -13.77 -1.89 -5.74
N SER A 95 -13.01 -2.70 -6.48
CA SER A 95 -12.53 -2.32 -7.81
C SER A 95 -12.15 -3.53 -8.64
N SER A 96 -12.58 -3.55 -9.90
CA SER A 96 -12.14 -4.51 -10.91
C SER A 96 -10.92 -4.03 -11.71
N ASP A 97 -10.31 -2.92 -11.29
CA ASP A 97 -9.21 -2.32 -12.02
C ASP A 97 -7.91 -3.12 -11.91
N LEU A 98 -7.08 -3.03 -12.96
CA LEU A 98 -5.71 -3.53 -12.96
C LEU A 98 -4.75 -2.36 -12.70
N LEU A 99 -4.00 -2.44 -11.60
CA LEU A 99 -2.98 -1.48 -11.22
C LEU A 99 -1.72 -1.67 -12.10
N ASP A 100 -1.25 -0.60 -12.71
CA ASP A 100 -0.24 -0.66 -13.78
C ASP A 100 1.09 0.02 -13.44
N THR A 101 1.19 0.66 -12.29
CA THR A 101 2.34 1.51 -11.97
C THR A 101 2.75 1.39 -10.50
N ILE A 102 3.98 0.95 -10.28
CA ILE A 102 4.66 1.07 -8.99
C ILE A 102 5.15 2.50 -8.83
N GLY A 103 4.87 3.09 -7.68
CA GLY A 103 5.35 4.41 -7.31
C GLY A 103 4.64 5.56 -8.03
N GLY A 104 3.42 5.35 -8.56
CA GLY A 104 2.71 6.43 -9.25
C GLY A 104 1.22 6.18 -9.43
N VAL A 105 0.45 7.27 -9.42
CA VAL A 105 -1.00 7.28 -9.66
C VAL A 105 -1.44 8.67 -10.15
N LEU A 106 -2.39 8.73 -11.08
CA LEU A 106 -2.98 9.99 -11.52
C LEU A 106 -4.10 10.41 -10.58
N LEU A 107 -3.90 11.41 -9.73
CA LEU A 107 -4.95 11.92 -8.85
C LEU A 107 -5.40 13.31 -9.27
N ALA A 108 -6.70 13.48 -9.51
CA ALA A 108 -7.31 14.74 -9.92
C ALA A 108 -6.54 15.43 -11.08
N GLY A 109 -6.22 14.66 -12.12
CA GLY A 109 -5.48 15.13 -13.30
C GLY A 109 -3.99 15.38 -13.08
N THR A 110 -3.45 15.15 -11.87
CA THR A 110 -2.03 15.31 -11.57
C THR A 110 -1.36 13.96 -11.30
N LEU A 111 -0.33 13.63 -12.07
CA LEU A 111 0.45 12.42 -11.80
C LEU A 111 1.25 12.61 -10.51
N ARG A 112 0.86 11.89 -9.46
CA ARG A 112 1.64 11.80 -8.23
C ARG A 112 2.65 10.69 -8.41
N THR A 113 3.90 10.99 -8.10
CA THR A 113 5.00 10.01 -8.11
C THR A 113 5.57 9.85 -6.71
N PHE A 114 6.07 8.64 -6.44
CA PHE A 114 6.77 8.35 -5.21
C PHE A 114 8.04 9.20 -5.11
N THR A 115 8.24 9.81 -3.94
CA THR A 115 9.43 10.59 -3.63
C THR A 115 10.16 9.95 -2.46
N GLY A 116 11.40 9.50 -2.69
CA GLY A 116 12.20 8.77 -1.71
C GLY A 116 12.74 7.44 -2.24
N GLY A 117 13.16 6.56 -1.34
CA GLY A 117 13.63 5.21 -1.68
C GLY A 117 12.60 4.13 -1.31
N ILE A 118 12.27 3.27 -2.28
CA ILE A 118 11.61 1.99 -2.05
C ILE A 118 12.72 0.96 -1.85
N SER A 119 12.75 0.34 -0.68
CA SER A 119 13.71 -0.73 -0.36
C SER A 119 13.25 -2.07 -0.90
N GLU A 120 11.96 -2.37 -0.80
CA GLU A 120 11.39 -3.65 -1.24
C GLU A 120 9.90 -3.52 -1.51
N LEU A 121 9.42 -4.24 -2.52
CA LEU A 121 8.01 -4.36 -2.85
C LEU A 121 7.71 -5.82 -3.20
N ALA A 122 6.84 -6.46 -2.43
CA ALA A 122 6.35 -7.79 -2.67
C ALA A 122 4.84 -7.75 -2.91
N VAL A 123 4.38 -8.46 -3.95
CA VAL A 123 2.98 -8.46 -4.36
C VAL A 123 2.52 -9.88 -4.64
N TRP A 124 1.34 -10.22 -4.13
CA TRP A 124 0.64 -11.46 -4.36
C TRP A 124 -0.70 -11.17 -5.02
N ASN A 125 -1.00 -11.83 -6.12
CA ASN A 125 -2.31 -11.81 -6.80
C ASN A 125 -3.37 -12.64 -6.04
N ARG A 126 -3.26 -12.70 -4.71
CA ARG A 126 -4.15 -13.41 -3.83
C ARG A 126 -4.18 -12.77 -2.46
N THR A 127 -5.21 -13.14 -1.74
CA THR A 127 -5.40 -12.85 -0.34
C THR A 127 -4.48 -13.70 0.54
N LEU A 128 -3.51 -13.10 1.23
CA LEU A 128 -2.74 -13.79 2.26
C LEU A 128 -3.56 -13.93 3.56
N SER A 129 -3.44 -15.07 4.21
CA SER A 129 -3.96 -15.34 5.56
C SER A 129 -3.24 -14.50 6.62
N ALA A 130 -3.81 -14.42 7.83
CA ALA A 130 -3.20 -13.66 8.92
C ALA A 130 -1.79 -14.16 9.26
N THR A 131 -1.60 -15.48 9.33
CA THR A 131 -0.30 -16.11 9.58
C THR A 131 0.73 -15.76 8.52
N GLU A 132 0.34 -15.80 7.24
CA GLU A 132 1.22 -15.41 6.13
C GLU A 132 1.62 -13.93 6.20
N ARG A 133 0.69 -13.03 6.50
CA ARG A 133 0.98 -11.59 6.64
C ARG A 133 1.94 -11.31 7.80
N THR A 134 1.76 -12.00 8.93
CA THR A 134 2.69 -11.92 10.07
C THR A 134 4.08 -12.42 9.69
N ALA A 135 4.17 -13.56 8.97
CA ALA A 135 5.44 -14.10 8.52
C ALA A 135 6.18 -13.16 7.56
N VAL A 136 5.47 -12.59 6.57
CA VAL A 136 6.02 -11.58 5.65
C VAL A 136 6.54 -10.38 6.41
N THR A 137 5.74 -9.86 7.35
CA THR A 137 6.11 -8.65 8.09
C THR A 137 7.34 -8.86 8.97
N ARG A 138 7.47 -10.01 9.64
CA ARG A 138 8.66 -10.36 10.43
C ARG A 138 9.90 -10.57 9.58
N ALA A 139 9.75 -11.19 8.41
CA ALA A 139 10.85 -11.35 7.46
C ALA A 139 11.37 -9.97 6.98
N LEU A 140 10.46 -9.07 6.59
CA LEU A 140 10.82 -7.70 6.18
C LEU A 140 11.40 -6.88 7.35
N GLY A 141 10.84 -7.01 8.55
CA GLY A 141 11.32 -6.36 9.75
C GLY A 141 12.77 -6.73 10.07
N THR A 142 13.06 -8.03 10.06
CA THR A 142 14.42 -8.57 10.27
C THR A 142 15.37 -8.09 9.18
N LYS A 143 14.98 -8.17 7.92
CA LYS A 143 15.82 -7.80 6.77
C LYS A 143 16.19 -6.31 6.75
N TRP A 144 15.26 -5.43 7.13
CA TRP A 144 15.42 -3.98 6.96
C TRP A 144 15.67 -3.21 8.26
N GLY A 145 15.72 -3.91 9.40
CA GLY A 145 15.93 -3.32 10.72
C GLY A 145 14.71 -2.51 11.19
N ILE A 146 13.51 -3.03 10.98
CA ILE A 146 12.24 -2.41 11.38
C ILE A 146 11.64 -3.27 12.50
N THR A 147 11.38 -2.65 13.65
CA THR A 147 10.72 -3.32 14.78
C THR A 147 9.28 -3.63 14.42
N VAL A 148 8.89 -4.91 14.57
CA VAL A 148 7.54 -5.42 14.37
C VAL A 148 7.17 -6.35 15.52
N PRO A 149 5.87 -6.59 15.81
CA PRO A 149 5.43 -7.55 16.83
C PRO A 149 5.71 -9.04 16.52
#